data_AF-A0A1H8VEA0-F1
#
_entry.id   AF-A0A1H8VEA0-F1
#
_cell.length_a   1.000
_cell.length_b   1.000
_cell.length_c   1.000
_cell.angle_alpha   90.00
_cell.angle_beta   90.00
_cell.angle_gamma   90.00
#
_symmetry.space_group_name_H-M   'P 1'
#
loop_
_entity.id
_entity.type
_entity.pdbx_description
1 polymer ?
#
loop_
_entity_poly.entity_id
_entity_poly.type
_entity_poly.pdbx_seq_one_letter_code
_entity_poly.pdbx_strand_id
1 'polypeptide(L)'
;MRGPRAQIVALAALLLFGAGFATPVAAACLDRPPCKGCGCKGGPGYRGPEGTCVGFRELDRVCGKPPTRCVFENAPGTGANKDCALVPRASQKVTQPLP
;
A
#
# COMPACT_ATOMS: atom_id res chain seq x y z
N MET A 1 -14.34 15.31 58.87
CA MET A 1 -13.25 16.23 58.49
C MET A 1 -12.06 15.41 58.04
N ARG A 2 -11.81 15.30 56.71
CA ARG A 2 -10.70 14.51 56.17
C ARG A 2 -9.48 15.42 56.10
N GLY A 3 -8.44 15.12 56.89
CA GLY A 3 -7.26 15.97 57.01
C GLY A 3 -6.46 16.08 55.71
N PRO A 4 -5.61 17.11 55.55
CA PRO A 4 -4.88 17.40 54.31
C PRO A 4 -4.00 16.24 53.85
N ARG A 5 -3.50 15.43 54.80
CA ARG A 5 -2.70 14.22 54.52
C ARG A 5 -3.51 13.11 53.84
N ALA A 6 -4.79 12.96 54.18
CA ALA A 6 -5.67 11.96 53.56
C ALA A 6 -6.10 12.35 52.14
N GLN A 7 -6.19 13.66 51.86
CA GLN A 7 -6.46 14.18 50.52
C GLN A 7 -5.25 14.00 49.58
N ILE A 8 -4.03 14.22 50.08
CA ILE A 8 -2.80 14.03 49.30
C ILE A 8 -2.62 12.55 48.91
N VAL A 9 -2.86 11.61 49.83
CA VAL A 9 -2.77 10.17 49.54
C VAL A 9 -3.81 9.72 48.52
N ALA A 10 -5.04 10.23 48.59
CA ALA A 10 -6.09 9.91 47.63
C ALA A 10 -5.78 10.42 46.21
N LEU A 11 -5.21 11.61 46.08
CA LEU A 11 -4.80 12.18 44.79
C LEU A 11 -3.62 11.41 44.18
N ALA A 12 -2.64 11.01 44.99
CA ALA A 12 -1.51 10.20 44.54
C ALA A 12 -1.95 8.81 44.05
N ALA A 13 -2.91 8.18 44.74
CA ALA A 13 -3.46 6.89 44.33
C ALA A 13 -4.23 6.97 43.00
N LEU A 14 -4.93 8.08 42.74
CA LEU A 14 -5.64 8.31 41.48
C LEU A 14 -4.67 8.50 40.30
N LEU A 15 -3.54 9.17 40.52
CA LEU A 15 -2.50 9.38 39.51
C LEU A 15 -1.73 8.09 39.17
N LEU A 16 -1.56 7.17 40.14
CA LEU A 16 -0.88 5.89 39.92
C LEU A 16 -1.77 4.84 39.22
N PHE A 17 -3.09 4.94 39.32
CA PHE A 17 -4.03 4.04 38.63
C PHE A 17 -4.41 4.49 37.20
N GLY A 18 -4.03 5.71 36.79
CA GLY A 18 -4.32 6.27 35.46
C GLY A 18 -3.35 5.87 34.34
N ALA A 19 -2.34 5.03 34.63
CA ALA A 19 -1.45 4.48 33.61
C ALA A 19 -2.18 3.42 32.79
N GLY A 20 -3.03 3.90 31.87
CA GLY A 20 -3.80 3.09 30.95
C GLY A 20 -2.89 2.14 30.17
N PHE A 21 -3.20 0.86 30.24
CA PHE A 21 -2.61 -0.16 29.37
C PHE A 21 -2.92 0.23 27.92
N ALA A 22 -1.91 0.68 27.19
CA ALA A 22 -2.00 0.87 25.75
C ALA A 22 -2.19 -0.51 25.12
N THR A 23 -3.44 -0.84 24.81
CA THR A 23 -3.75 -2.05 24.05
C THR A 23 -3.16 -1.89 22.66
N PRO A 24 -2.34 -2.85 22.17
CA PRO A 24 -1.89 -2.80 20.80
C PRO A 24 -3.12 -2.96 19.91
N VAL A 25 -3.52 -1.89 19.23
CA VAL A 25 -4.45 -1.99 18.12
C VAL A 25 -3.73 -2.78 17.04
N ALA A 26 -4.08 -4.06 16.91
CA ALA A 26 -3.69 -4.84 15.76
C ALA A 26 -4.18 -4.09 14.51
N ALA A 27 -3.26 -3.65 13.67
CA ALA A 27 -3.59 -3.01 12.42
C ALA A 27 -4.37 -4.01 11.55
N ALA A 28 -5.69 -3.91 11.54
CA ALA A 28 -6.50 -4.65 10.59
C ALA A 28 -6.19 -4.08 9.20
N CYS A 29 -5.61 -4.89 8.32
CA CYS A 29 -5.43 -4.53 6.92
C CYS A 29 -6.81 -4.21 6.34
N LEU A 30 -7.07 -2.94 6.01
CA LEU A 30 -8.29 -2.55 5.33
C LEU A 30 -8.42 -3.39 4.05
N ASP A 31 -9.54 -4.12 3.93
CA ASP A 31 -9.86 -4.85 2.71
C ASP A 31 -9.96 -3.84 1.56
N ARG A 32 -8.92 -3.79 0.73
CA ARG A 32 -8.95 -2.98 -0.49
C ARG A 32 -9.90 -3.68 -1.46
N PRO A 33 -10.80 -2.94 -2.12
CA PRO A 33 -11.65 -3.52 -3.15
C PRO A 33 -10.80 -4.25 -4.18
N PRO A 34 -11.26 -5.41 -4.69
CA PRO A 34 -10.48 -6.23 -5.60
C PRO A 34 -10.09 -5.40 -6.82
N CYS A 35 -8.78 -5.36 -7.07
CA CYS A 35 -8.18 -4.70 -8.21
C CYS A 35 -8.62 -5.41 -9.50
N LYS A 36 -9.43 -4.74 -10.34
CA LYS A 36 -9.96 -5.31 -11.59
C LYS A 36 -9.40 -4.57 -12.80
N GLY A 37 -9.14 -5.33 -13.86
CA GLY A 37 -8.61 -4.83 -15.13
C GLY A 37 -7.09 -4.67 -15.15
N CYS A 38 -6.52 -4.68 -16.35
CA CYS A 38 -5.10 -4.45 -16.58
C CYS A 38 -4.76 -2.99 -16.29
N GLY A 39 -3.67 -2.78 -15.55
CA GLY A 39 -3.25 -1.47 -15.06
C GLY A 39 -3.66 -1.16 -13.62
N CYS A 40 -4.58 -1.93 -13.03
CA CYS A 40 -5.12 -1.60 -11.71
C CYS A 40 -4.06 -1.57 -10.58
N LYS A 41 -2.98 -2.34 -10.75
CA LYS A 41 -1.83 -2.40 -9.83
C LYS A 41 -0.68 -1.44 -10.21
N GLY A 42 -0.94 -0.43 -11.04
CA GLY A 42 0.08 0.49 -11.53
C GLY A 42 0.71 0.12 -12.88
N GLY A 43 0.22 -0.93 -13.54
CA GLY A 43 0.76 -1.42 -14.82
C GLY A 43 0.41 -0.53 -16.03
N PRO A 44 0.84 -0.89 -17.25
CA PRO A 44 0.63 -0.07 -18.45
C PRO A 44 -0.82 -0.05 -18.96
N GLY A 45 -1.71 -0.90 -18.44
CA GLY A 45 -3.13 -0.86 -18.80
C GLY A 45 -3.55 -1.77 -19.95
N TYR A 46 -2.64 -2.58 -20.49
CA TYR A 46 -2.89 -3.40 -21.67
C TYR A 46 -3.10 -4.89 -21.34
N ARG A 47 -4.13 -5.48 -21.96
CA ARG A 47 -4.34 -6.93 -22.02
C ARG A 47 -3.74 -7.49 -23.31
N GLY A 48 -2.87 -8.47 -23.16
CA GLY A 48 -2.23 -9.20 -24.24
C GLY A 48 -3.20 -10.14 -24.98
N PRO A 49 -2.80 -10.63 -26.16
CA PRO A 49 -3.61 -11.55 -26.95
C PRO A 49 -3.91 -12.87 -26.22
N GLU A 50 -3.03 -13.32 -25.33
CA GLU A 50 -3.24 -14.46 -24.44
C GLU A 50 -4.23 -14.19 -23.28
N GLY A 51 -4.82 -12.99 -23.23
CA GLY A 51 -5.78 -12.60 -22.19
C GLY A 51 -5.14 -12.18 -20.86
N THR A 52 -3.80 -12.15 -20.75
CA THR A 52 -3.08 -11.72 -19.54
C THR A 52 -2.72 -10.24 -19.58
N CYS A 53 -2.44 -9.63 -18.42
CA CYS A 53 -2.02 -8.23 -18.38
C CYS A 53 -0.53 -8.09 -18.67
N VAL A 54 -0.18 -7.18 -19.58
CA VAL A 54 1.20 -6.99 -20.04
C VAL A 54 1.95 -6.03 -19.11
N GLY A 55 3.21 -6.32 -18.80
CA GLY A 55 4.09 -5.44 -18.03
C GLY A 55 4.77 -4.36 -18.88
N PHE A 56 5.22 -3.27 -18.27
CA PHE A 56 5.90 -2.16 -18.98
C PHE A 56 7.08 -2.61 -19.85
N ARG A 57 7.86 -3.59 -19.39
CA ARG A 57 9.06 -4.09 -20.10
C ARG A 57 8.72 -5.00 -21.27
N GLU A 58 7.52 -5.57 -21.27
CA GLU A 58 7.07 -6.52 -22.28
C GLU A 58 6.15 -5.85 -23.29
N LEU A 59 5.65 -4.65 -23.00
CA LEU A 59 4.66 -3.94 -23.81
C LEU A 59 5.04 -3.85 -25.27
N ASP A 60 6.27 -3.45 -25.59
CA ASP A 60 6.69 -3.30 -26.97
C ASP A 60 6.82 -4.66 -27.68
N ARG A 61 7.32 -5.66 -26.96
CA ARG A 61 7.52 -7.02 -27.49
C ARG A 61 6.19 -7.70 -27.73
N VAL A 62 5.24 -7.57 -26.81
CA VAL A 62 3.94 -8.26 -26.85
C VAL A 62 2.94 -7.45 -27.67
N CYS A 63 2.77 -6.17 -27.37
CA CYS A 63 1.74 -5.30 -27.97
C CYS A 63 2.21 -4.53 -29.20
N GLY A 64 3.50 -4.24 -29.32
CA GLY A 64 4.07 -3.42 -30.39
C GLY A 64 4.31 -1.96 -29.99
N LYS A 65 4.92 -1.20 -30.90
CA LYS A 65 5.13 0.25 -30.81
C LYS A 65 4.67 0.89 -32.14
N PRO A 66 3.45 1.47 -32.23
CA PRO A 66 2.43 1.60 -31.18
C PRO A 66 1.81 0.25 -30.74
N PRO A 67 1.20 0.16 -29.55
CA PRO A 67 0.68 -1.10 -28.98
C PRO A 67 -0.65 -1.53 -29.62
N THR A 68 -0.60 -1.92 -30.89
CA THR A 68 -1.79 -2.27 -31.70
C THR A 68 -2.28 -3.70 -31.48
N ARG A 69 -1.47 -4.59 -30.91
CA ARG A 69 -1.82 -6.01 -30.70
C ARG A 69 -2.51 -6.30 -29.36
N CYS A 70 -2.68 -5.29 -28.52
CA CYS A 70 -3.25 -5.42 -27.19
C CYS A 70 -4.45 -4.49 -27.01
N VAL A 71 -5.35 -4.86 -26.09
CA VAL A 71 -6.50 -4.03 -25.72
C VAL A 71 -6.14 -3.16 -24.54
N PHE A 72 -6.38 -1.86 -24.64
CA PHE A 72 -6.21 -0.92 -23.52
C PHE A 72 -7.47 -0.91 -22.64
N GLU A 73 -7.35 -1.30 -21.38
CA GLU A 73 -8.48 -1.39 -20.45
C GLU A 73 -8.64 -0.18 -19.53
N ASN A 74 -7.60 0.67 -19.43
CA ASN A 74 -7.61 1.90 -18.64
C ASN A 74 -8.12 1.72 -17.19
N ALA A 75 -7.73 0.63 -16.51
CA ALA A 75 -8.14 0.41 -15.13
C ALA A 75 -7.57 1.51 -14.20
N PRO A 76 -8.23 1.83 -13.06
CA PRO A 76 -7.75 2.83 -12.12
C PRO A 76 -6.32 2.55 -11.66
N GLY A 77 -5.42 3.53 -11.78
CA GLY A 77 -4.00 3.35 -11.46
C GLY A 77 -3.13 2.94 -12.66
N THR A 78 -3.68 2.81 -13.86
CA THR A 78 -2.88 2.65 -15.09
C THR A 78 -1.77 3.70 -15.15
N GLY A 79 -0.53 3.26 -15.37
CA GLY A 79 0.64 4.13 -15.46
C GLY A 79 1.25 4.54 -14.10
N ALA A 80 0.55 4.34 -12.98
CA ALA A 80 0.98 4.88 -11.68
C ALA A 80 2.32 4.33 -11.17
N ASN A 81 2.79 3.19 -11.68
CA ASN A 81 4.06 2.57 -11.30
C ASN A 81 5.10 2.55 -12.43
N LYS A 82 4.95 3.41 -13.45
CA LYS A 82 5.83 3.42 -14.63
C LYS A 82 7.29 3.65 -14.27
N ASP A 83 7.56 4.67 -13.46
CA ASP A 83 8.94 5.09 -13.16
C ASP A 83 9.71 3.98 -12.42
N CYS A 84 9.11 3.41 -11.37
CA CYS A 84 9.72 2.31 -10.62
C CYS A 84 9.80 0.99 -11.43
N ALA A 85 8.84 0.70 -12.31
CA ALA A 85 8.90 -0.49 -13.15
C ALA A 85 10.05 -0.46 -14.18
N LEU A 86 10.43 0.73 -14.63
CA LEU A 86 11.40 0.93 -15.71
C LEU A 86 12.84 1.15 -15.23
N VAL A 87 13.09 1.52 -13.95
CA VAL A 87 14.47 1.62 -13.44
C VAL A 87 15.24 0.29 -13.56
N PRO A 88 16.58 0.29 -13.73
CA PRO A 88 17.36 -0.94 -13.79
C PRO A 88 17.14 -1.85 -12.57
N ARG A 89 17.11 -3.18 -12.77
CA ARG A 89 16.84 -4.14 -11.68
C ARG A 89 17.83 -4.05 -10.51
N ALA A 90 19.08 -3.65 -10.79
CA ALA A 90 20.10 -3.40 -9.76
C ALA A 90 19.69 -2.29 -8.77
N SER A 91 18.90 -1.31 -9.23
CA SER A 91 18.45 -0.17 -8.43
C SER A 91 17.11 -0.43 -7.72
N GLN A 92 16.33 -1.42 -8.16
CA GLN A 92 14.99 -1.68 -7.63
C GLN A 92 14.96 -2.21 -6.19
N LYS A 93 15.99 -2.94 -5.76
CA LYS A 93 16.07 -3.48 -4.38
C LYS A 93 16.36 -2.40 -3.32
N VAL A 94 16.93 -1.27 -3.73
CA VAL A 94 17.36 -0.21 -2.80
C VAL A 94 16.18 0.70 -2.42
N THR A 95 15.15 0.79 -3.28
CA THR A 95 14.04 1.75 -3.13
C THR A 95 12.79 1.16 -2.47
N GLN A 96 12.71 -0.15 -2.27
CA GLN A 96 11.62 -0.74 -1.48
C GLN A 96 11.95 -0.60 0.01
N PRO A 97 11.12 0.09 0.82
CA PRO A 97 11.21 -0.08 2.27
C PRO A 97 11.00 -1.57 2.55
N LEU A 98 11.95 -2.20 3.26
CA LEU A 98 11.69 -3.51 3.86
C LEU A 98 10.45 -3.41 4.78
N PRO A 99 9.70 -4.50 4.97
CA PRO A 99 8.64 -4.55 5.98
C PRO A 99 9.20 -4.26 7.39
#